data_AF-A0AAD8MEG3-F1
#
_entry.id   AF-A0AAD8MEG3-F1
#
_cell.length_a   1.000
_cell.length_b   1.000
_cell.length_c   1.000
_cell.angle_alpha   90.00
_cell.angle_beta   90.00
_cell.angle_gamma   90.00
#
_symmetry.space_group_name_H-M   'P 1'
#
loop_
_entity.id
_entity.type
_entity.pdbx_description
1 polymer ?
#
loop_
_entity_poly.entity_id
_entity_poly.type
_entity_poly.pdbx_seq_one_letter_code
_entity_poly.pdbx_strand_id
1 'polypeptide(L)'
;MCSGWTTLCCEFSGYCRLCDTSAEESIDDLRMMHDKKERKILRKQKTYKMFRQKLHKGISGQIKISYEDETVSIEVKMPQDASNNSVRDTRGLLGGESSFSTLCFALALHEMTEAPFRAMDEFDVFMDTVSRKISLDTLVDFALAQGS
;
A
#
# COMPACT_ATOMS: atom_id res chain seq x y z
N MET A 1 21.50 -35.73 17.86
CA MET A 1 22.38 -36.30 18.91
C MET A 1 23.79 -35.86 18.60
N CYS A 2 24.27 -34.77 19.22
CA CYS A 2 25.65 -34.33 19.06
C CYS A 2 26.56 -35.30 19.82
N SER A 3 27.50 -35.89 19.11
CA SER A 3 28.43 -36.92 19.58
C SER A 3 29.47 -36.34 20.56
N GLY A 4 29.30 -36.64 21.85
CA GLY A 4 30.27 -36.97 22.91
C GLY A 4 31.55 -36.15 23.15
N TRP A 5 32.15 -35.47 22.17
CA TRP A 5 33.50 -34.91 22.26
C TRP A 5 33.55 -33.37 22.27
N THR A 6 32.44 -32.69 21.97
CA THR A 6 32.37 -31.21 21.97
C THR A 6 32.16 -30.58 23.34
N THR A 7 31.72 -31.33 24.35
CA THR A 7 31.45 -30.78 25.70
C THR A 7 32.72 -30.37 26.44
N LEU A 8 33.88 -30.99 26.16
CA LEU A 8 35.13 -30.67 26.86
C LEU A 8 35.80 -29.36 26.41
N CYS A 9 35.42 -28.80 25.25
CA CYS A 9 35.94 -27.50 24.81
C CYS A 9 35.29 -26.31 25.54
N CYS A 10 34.17 -26.51 26.24
CA CYS A 10 33.47 -25.43 26.95
C CYS A 10 34.05 -25.13 28.33
N GLU A 11 34.65 -26.11 29.03
CA GLU A 11 35.03 -25.92 30.45
C GLU A 11 36.36 -25.21 30.67
N PHE A 12 37.25 -25.13 29.67
CA PHE A 12 38.62 -24.61 29.88
C PHE A 12 38.88 -23.19 29.33
N SER A 13 37.94 -22.57 28.60
CA SER A 13 38.14 -21.23 28.00
C SER A 13 37.05 -20.21 28.32
N GLY A 14 36.02 -20.57 29.10
CA GLY A 14 34.99 -19.60 29.56
C GLY A 14 34.15 -18.92 28.47
N TYR A 15 34.28 -19.29 27.19
CA TYR A 15 33.52 -18.70 26.08
C TYR A 15 33.36 -19.72 24.94
N CYS A 16 32.14 -20.18 24.71
CA CYS A 16 31.81 -21.12 23.66
C CYS A 16 31.52 -20.35 22.36
N ARG A 17 32.58 -20.11 21.59
CA ARG A 17 32.54 -19.34 20.34
C ARG A 17 31.50 -19.82 19.32
N LEU A 18 31.15 -21.11 19.36
CA LEU A 18 30.16 -21.75 18.47
C LEU A 18 28.70 -21.44 18.86
N CYS A 19 28.42 -21.30 20.17
CA CYS A 19 27.08 -20.96 20.63
C CYS A 19 26.83 -19.45 20.59
N ASP A 20 27.87 -18.63 20.72
CA ASP A 20 27.78 -17.17 20.48
C ASP A 20 27.45 -16.86 19.02
N THR A 21 28.11 -17.49 18.05
CA THR A 21 27.79 -17.30 16.61
C THR A 21 26.36 -17.76 16.29
N SER A 22 25.90 -18.87 16.88
CA SER A 22 24.53 -19.36 16.66
C SER A 22 23.46 -18.43 17.26
N ALA A 23 23.76 -17.82 18.40
CA ALA A 23 22.87 -16.84 19.02
C ALA A 23 22.89 -15.50 18.28
N GLU A 24 24.05 -15.03 17.81
CA GLU A 24 24.20 -13.82 16.99
C GLU A 24 23.47 -13.95 15.65
N GLU A 25 23.63 -15.07 14.94
CA GLU A 25 22.87 -15.37 13.71
C GLU A 25 21.36 -15.35 13.95
N SER A 26 20.89 -15.95 15.07
CA SER A 26 19.47 -15.94 15.43
C SER A 26 18.94 -14.55 15.78
N ILE A 27 19.76 -13.68 16.38
CA ILE A 27 19.38 -12.30 16.71
C ILE A 27 19.32 -11.45 15.44
N ASP A 28 20.27 -11.63 14.52
CA ASP A 28 20.29 -10.92 13.25
C ASP A 28 19.13 -11.32 12.32
N ASP A 29 18.73 -12.59 12.31
CA ASP A 29 17.50 -13.04 11.65
C ASP A 29 16.25 -12.36 12.23
N LEU A 30 16.18 -12.25 13.57
CA LEU A 30 15.07 -11.60 14.26
C LEU A 30 15.01 -10.10 13.93
N ARG A 31 16.16 -9.42 13.88
CA ARG A 31 16.30 -8.02 13.44
C ARG A 31 15.86 -7.87 11.98
N MET A 32 16.32 -8.75 11.09
CA MET A 32 15.94 -8.72 9.69
C MET A 32 14.43 -8.91 9.50
N MET A 33 13.80 -9.78 10.29
CA MET A 33 12.34 -9.93 10.30
C MET A 33 11.61 -8.69 10.83
N HIS A 34 12.13 -8.06 11.88
CA HIS A 34 11.59 -6.82 12.43
C HIS A 34 11.63 -5.70 11.39
N ASP A 35 12.79 -5.45 10.78
CA ASP A 35 12.96 -4.41 9.75
C ASP A 35 12.11 -4.69 8.51
N LYS A 36 11.89 -5.96 8.16
CA LYS A 36 10.98 -6.35 7.09
C LYS A 36 9.53 -6.03 7.44
N LYS A 37 9.11 -6.23 8.70
CA LYS A 37 7.77 -5.85 9.18
C LYS A 37 7.61 -4.33 9.23
N GLU A 38 8.58 -3.60 9.75
CA GLU A 38 8.55 -2.13 9.80
C GLU A 38 8.45 -1.52 8.40
N ARG A 39 9.26 -2.01 7.46
CA ARG A 39 9.17 -1.59 6.05
C ARG A 39 7.78 -1.84 5.48
N LYS A 40 7.15 -2.99 5.76
CA LYS A 40 5.77 -3.28 5.31
C LYS A 40 4.75 -2.32 5.93
N ILE A 41 4.87 -2.00 7.22
CA ILE A 41 3.97 -1.07 7.92
C ILE A 41 4.12 0.34 7.35
N LEU A 42 5.36 0.82 7.23
CA LEU A 42 5.67 2.15 6.70
C LEU A 42 5.17 2.29 5.26
N ARG A 43 5.36 1.25 4.43
CA ARG A 43 4.85 1.20 3.06
C ARG A 43 3.33 1.39 3.02
N LYS A 44 2.58 0.62 3.82
CA LYS A 44 1.11 0.74 3.91
C LYS A 44 0.67 2.13 4.37
N GLN A 45 1.32 2.68 5.40
CA GLN A 45 1.01 4.02 5.92
C GLN A 45 1.24 5.10 4.86
N LYS A 46 2.33 5.02 4.09
CA LYS A 46 2.63 5.95 3.00
C LYS A 46 1.58 5.87 1.90
N THR A 47 1.22 4.66 1.45
CA THR A 47 0.15 4.45 0.47
C THR A 47 -1.18 5.03 0.93
N TYR A 48 -1.60 4.79 2.17
CA TYR A 48 -2.87 5.33 2.70
C TYR A 48 -2.86 6.85 2.81
N LYS A 49 -1.73 7.44 3.22
CA LYS A 49 -1.57 8.90 3.27
C LYS A 49 -1.67 9.49 1.86
N MET A 50 -0.99 8.89 0.89
CA MET A 50 -0.99 9.35 -0.50
C MET A 50 -2.36 9.20 -1.15
N PHE A 51 -3.03 8.06 -0.95
CA PHE A 51 -4.39 7.83 -1.42
C PHE A 51 -5.33 8.95 -0.96
N ARG A 52 -5.28 9.30 0.34
CA ARG A 52 -6.06 10.43 0.88
C ARG A 52 -5.67 11.78 0.28
N GLN A 53 -4.41 11.99 -0.11
CA GLN A 53 -3.97 13.22 -0.76
C GLN A 53 -4.44 13.32 -2.22
N LYS A 54 -4.53 12.19 -2.93
CA LYS A 54 -4.97 12.13 -4.34
C LYS A 54 -6.48 12.20 -4.49
N LEU A 55 -7.25 11.89 -3.45
CA LEU A 55 -8.67 12.23 -3.38
C LEU A 55 -8.81 13.76 -3.33
N HIS A 56 -9.43 14.34 -4.36
CA HIS A 56 -9.62 15.78 -4.50
C HIS A 56 -10.28 16.43 -3.26
N LYS A 57 -10.03 17.74 -3.07
CA LYS A 57 -10.53 18.54 -1.94
C LYS A 57 -12.05 18.34 -1.74
N GLY A 58 -12.43 17.56 -0.73
CA GLY A 58 -13.82 17.29 -0.34
C GLY A 58 -14.25 15.84 -0.48
N ILE A 59 -13.48 14.99 -1.15
CA ILE A 59 -13.74 13.55 -1.27
C ILE A 59 -13.00 12.84 -0.12
N SER A 60 -13.73 12.09 0.70
CA SER A 60 -13.13 11.28 1.77
C SER A 60 -13.09 9.82 1.36
N GLY A 61 -12.00 9.11 1.60
CA GLY A 61 -11.89 7.70 1.23
C GLY A 61 -11.12 6.87 2.25
N GLN A 62 -11.55 5.63 2.43
CA GLN A 62 -10.99 4.65 3.33
C GLN A 62 -10.68 3.35 2.58
N ILE A 63 -9.51 2.78 2.85
CA ILE A 63 -9.14 1.46 2.36
C ILE A 63 -9.24 0.50 3.55
N LYS A 64 -10.10 -0.50 3.44
CA LYS A 64 -10.26 -1.60 4.40
C LYS A 64 -9.64 -2.84 3.78
N ILE A 65 -8.68 -3.46 4.47
CA ILE A 65 -8.05 -4.71 4.04
C ILE A 65 -8.46 -5.79 5.04
N SER A 66 -9.22 -6.79 4.58
CA SER A 66 -9.51 -8.02 5.34
C SER A 66 -8.54 -9.10 4.88
N TYR A 67 -7.66 -9.56 5.78
CA TYR A 67 -6.74 -10.67 5.47
C TYR A 67 -7.43 -12.03 5.59
N GLU A 68 -8.53 -12.10 6.36
CA GLU A 68 -9.29 -13.34 6.58
C GLU A 68 -10.08 -13.70 5.31
N ASP A 69 -10.70 -12.69 4.69
CA ASP A 69 -11.49 -12.86 3.47
C ASP A 69 -10.64 -12.67 2.20
N GLU A 70 -9.35 -12.34 2.34
CA GLU A 70 -8.46 -11.95 1.23
C GLU A 70 -9.02 -10.80 0.37
N THR A 71 -9.80 -9.90 0.97
CA THR A 71 -10.48 -8.80 0.27
C THR A 71 -9.90 -7.43 0.60
N VAL A 72 -9.92 -6.54 -0.40
CA VAL A 72 -9.61 -5.12 -0.24
C VAL A 72 -10.84 -4.32 -0.66
N SER A 73 -11.44 -3.61 0.28
CA SER A 73 -12.61 -2.75 0.06
C SER A 73 -12.19 -1.29 0.11
N ILE A 74 -12.42 -0.58 -0.98
CA ILE A 74 -12.12 0.85 -1.11
C ILE A 74 -13.46 1.59 -1.04
N GLU A 75 -13.65 2.37 0.02
CA GLU A 75 -14.84 3.20 0.21
C GLU A 75 -14.47 4.65 -0.08
N VAL A 76 -15.18 5.29 -0.99
CA VAL A 76 -15.02 6.72 -1.30
C VAL A 76 -16.37 7.40 -1.13
N LYS A 77 -16.39 8.51 -0.39
CA LYS A 77 -17.55 9.38 -0.20
C LYS A 77 -17.26 10.70 -0.88
N MET A 78 -18.06 11.01 -1.89
CA MET A 78 -18.01 12.29 -2.58
C MET A 78 -18.84 13.35 -1.84
N PRO A 79 -18.43 14.63 -1.86
CA PRO A 79 -19.12 15.70 -1.15
C PRO A 79 -20.52 15.99 -1.71
N GLN A 80 -20.81 15.59 -2.95
CA GLN A 80 -22.13 15.74 -3.58
C GLN A 80 -23.24 14.87 -2.96
N ASP A 81 -22.89 13.79 -2.25
CA ASP A 81 -23.87 12.90 -1.61
C ASP A 81 -24.32 13.38 -0.23
N ALA A 82 -23.70 14.44 0.31
CA ALA A 82 -24.01 14.94 1.64
C ALA A 82 -25.24 15.88 1.69
N SER A 83 -25.74 16.40 0.55
CA SER A 83 -26.75 17.47 0.58
C SER A 83 -27.97 17.35 -0.34
N ASN A 84 -28.17 16.30 -1.15
CA ASN A 84 -29.39 16.25 -1.98
C ASN A 84 -29.95 14.85 -2.25
N ASN A 85 -31.13 14.63 -1.68
CA ASN A 85 -32.06 13.51 -1.89
C ASN A 85 -32.77 13.57 -3.26
N SER A 86 -32.10 14.05 -4.32
CA SER A 86 -32.71 14.16 -5.64
C SER A 86 -32.36 12.92 -6.46
N VAL A 87 -33.39 12.14 -6.81
CA VAL A 87 -33.36 11.03 -7.76
C VAL A 87 -32.54 11.44 -9.00
N ARG A 88 -31.28 11.00 -9.04
CA ARG A 88 -30.38 11.08 -10.18
C ARG A 88 -29.91 9.66 -10.42
N ASP A 89 -29.89 9.22 -11.68
CA ASP A 89 -29.60 7.84 -12.09
C ASP A 89 -28.46 7.23 -11.27
N THR A 90 -28.84 6.39 -10.30
CA THR A 90 -27.95 5.81 -9.28
C THR A 90 -26.88 4.91 -9.89
N ARG A 91 -27.11 4.45 -11.13
CA ARG A 91 -26.21 3.59 -11.90
C ARG A 91 -24.97 4.30 -12.43
N GLY A 92 -25.07 5.59 -12.77
CA GLY A 92 -23.94 6.37 -13.29
C GLY A 92 -23.05 6.93 -12.19
N LEU A 93 -23.64 7.30 -11.05
CA LEU A 93 -22.93 7.91 -9.92
C LEU A 93 -22.05 6.90 -9.16
N LEU A 94 -22.54 5.68 -8.95
CA LEU A 94 -21.77 4.59 -8.31
C LEU A 94 -20.68 4.00 -9.21
N GLY A 95 -20.86 4.06 -10.53
CA GLY A 95 -19.87 3.57 -11.50
C GLY A 95 -18.65 4.46 -11.58
N GLY A 96 -18.86 5.77 -11.77
CA GLY A 96 -17.77 6.75 -11.91
C GLY A 96 -16.95 6.94 -10.64
N GLU A 97 -17.58 6.89 -9.47
CA GLU A 97 -16.87 7.01 -8.19
C GLU A 97 -15.97 5.80 -7.91
N SER A 98 -16.43 4.61 -8.28
CA SER A 98 -15.66 3.38 -8.15
C SER A 98 -14.44 3.41 -9.07
N SER A 99 -14.61 3.82 -10.33
CA SER A 99 -13.50 3.99 -11.28
C SER A 99 -12.49 5.06 -10.80
N PHE A 100 -12.97 6.17 -10.24
CA PHE A 100 -12.10 7.23 -9.71
C PHE A 100 -11.32 6.76 -8.48
N SER A 101 -11.98 6.04 -7.56
CA SER A 101 -11.33 5.46 -6.39
C SER A 101 -10.22 4.48 -6.77
N THR A 102 -10.47 3.67 -7.80
CA THR A 102 -9.53 2.70 -8.33
C THR A 102 -8.31 3.40 -8.94
N LEU A 103 -8.53 4.48 -9.71
CA LEU A 103 -7.44 5.29 -10.26
C LEU A 103 -6.58 5.92 -9.16
N CYS A 104 -7.19 6.58 -8.18
CA CYS A 104 -6.45 7.19 -7.06
C CYS A 104 -5.66 6.14 -6.27
N PHE A 105 -6.22 4.94 -6.07
CA PHE A 105 -5.54 3.85 -5.41
C PHE A 105 -4.37 3.31 -6.23
N ALA A 106 -4.56 3.12 -7.54
CA ALA A 106 -3.49 2.73 -8.44
C ALA A 106 -2.36 3.77 -8.43
N LEU A 107 -2.66 5.07 -8.49
CA LEU A 107 -1.64 6.13 -8.40
C LEU A 107 -0.87 6.11 -7.07
N ALA A 108 -1.58 5.88 -5.95
CA ALA A 108 -0.95 5.79 -4.62
C ALA A 108 -0.06 4.55 -4.48
N LEU A 109 -0.44 3.42 -5.08
CA LEU A 109 0.41 2.23 -5.13
C LEU A 109 1.65 2.45 -5.98
N HIS A 110 1.52 3.17 -7.09
CA HIS A 110 2.63 3.34 -8.00
C HIS A 110 3.77 4.21 -7.46
N GLU A 111 3.52 5.15 -6.54
CA GLU A 111 4.63 5.81 -5.83
C GLU A 111 5.50 4.85 -5.00
N MET A 112 4.95 3.69 -4.65
CA MET A 112 5.67 2.65 -3.92
C MET A 112 6.38 1.66 -4.85
N THR A 113 6.01 1.64 -6.14
CA THR A 113 6.58 0.73 -7.13
C THR A 113 7.39 1.53 -8.13
N GLU A 114 8.71 1.44 -8.01
CA GLU A 114 9.62 1.99 -9.01
C GLU A 114 9.55 1.11 -10.27
N ALA A 115 8.92 1.62 -11.33
CA ALA A 115 8.77 0.93 -12.61
C ALA A 115 9.27 1.83 -13.75
N PRO A 116 10.13 1.31 -14.66
CA PRO A 116 10.75 2.12 -15.73
C PRO A 116 9.77 2.53 -16.84
N PHE A 117 8.67 1.81 -16.99
CA PHE A 117 7.57 2.17 -17.89
C PHE A 117 6.25 1.91 -17.18
N ARG A 118 5.25 2.76 -17.48
CA ARG A 118 3.94 2.67 -16.88
C ARG A 118 2.86 2.94 -17.92
N ALA A 119 1.89 2.03 -17.99
CA ALA A 119 0.72 2.15 -18.84
C ALA A 119 -0.53 1.97 -17.97
N MET A 120 -1.54 2.82 -18.19
CA MET A 120 -2.88 2.68 -17.62
C MET A 120 -3.86 2.78 -18.78
N ASP A 121 -4.69 1.75 -18.92
CA ASP A 121 -5.73 1.67 -19.95
C ASP A 121 -7.10 1.59 -19.27
N GLU A 122 -8.15 2.01 -19.97
CA GLU A 122 -9.56 1.94 -19.52
C GLU A 122 -9.82 2.52 -18.12
N PHE A 123 -9.06 3.55 -17.70
CA PHE A 123 -9.24 4.12 -16.36
C PHE A 123 -10.48 5.01 -16.23
N ASP A 124 -11.09 5.44 -17.34
CA ASP A 124 -12.23 6.35 -17.38
C ASP A 124 -13.56 5.66 -17.68
N VAL A 125 -13.60 4.32 -17.64
CA VAL A 125 -14.82 3.55 -17.81
C VAL A 125 -15.82 3.97 -16.74
N PHE A 126 -17.06 4.26 -17.15
CA PHE A 126 -18.13 4.77 -16.31
C PHE A 126 -17.92 6.18 -15.70
N MET A 127 -16.88 6.92 -16.09
CA MET A 127 -16.72 8.33 -15.68
C MET A 127 -17.54 9.29 -16.54
N ASP A 128 -18.13 10.29 -15.90
CA ASP A 128 -18.74 11.43 -16.58
C ASP A 128 -17.67 12.43 -17.07
N THR A 129 -18.08 13.43 -17.86
CA THR A 129 -17.14 14.41 -18.45
C THR A 129 -16.37 15.20 -17.38
N VAL A 130 -16.98 15.48 -16.23
CA VAL A 130 -16.33 16.22 -15.14
C VAL A 130 -15.29 15.34 -14.43
N SER A 131 -15.66 14.12 -14.03
CA SER A 131 -14.73 13.20 -13.36
C SER A 131 -13.60 12.76 -14.29
N ARG A 132 -13.88 12.54 -15.57
CA ARG A 132 -12.85 12.22 -16.58
C ARG A 132 -11.79 13.31 -16.68
N LYS A 133 -12.21 14.58 -16.67
CA LYS A 133 -11.27 15.72 -16.69
C LYS A 133 -10.38 15.74 -15.44
N ILE A 134 -10.99 15.58 -14.27
CA ILE A 134 -10.27 15.56 -12.99
C ILE A 134 -9.26 14.39 -12.95
N SER A 135 -9.67 13.20 -13.40
CA SER A 135 -8.81 12.02 -13.51
C SER A 135 -7.62 12.24 -14.44
N LEU A 136 -7.85 12.81 -15.63
CA LEU A 136 -6.79 13.13 -16.58
C LEU A 136 -5.81 14.17 -16.01
N ASP A 137 -6.32 15.25 -15.42
CA ASP A 137 -5.49 16.27 -14.78
C ASP A 137 -4.63 15.64 -13.67
N THR A 138 -5.21 14.76 -12.84
CA THR A 138 -4.48 14.05 -11.77
C THR A 138 -3.40 13.11 -12.33
N LEU A 139 -3.67 12.43 -13.44
CA LEU A 139 -2.71 11.57 -14.13
C LEU A 139 -1.54 12.36 -14.71
N VAL A 140 -1.82 13.50 -15.34
CA VAL A 140 -0.80 14.39 -15.89
C VAL A 140 0.04 14.98 -14.77
N ASP A 141 -0.58 15.47 -13.70
CA ASP A 141 0.12 15.98 -12.51
C ASP A 141 1.05 14.92 -11.89
N PHE A 142 0.58 13.66 -11.84
CA PHE A 142 1.41 12.54 -11.39
C PHE A 142 2.59 12.30 -12.33
N ALA A 143 2.37 12.28 -13.65
CA ALA A 143 3.42 12.05 -14.64
C ALA A 143 4.48 13.17 -14.62
N LEU A 144 4.06 14.43 -14.42
CA LEU A 144 4.97 15.56 -14.27
C LEU A 144 5.82 15.47 -13.00
N ALA A 145 5.23 14.99 -11.89
CA ALA A 145 5.94 14.86 -10.62
C ALA A 145 6.94 13.67 -10.61
N GLN A 146 6.70 12.64 -11.41
CA GLN A 146 7.55 11.43 -11.45
C GLN A 146 8.47 11.35 -12.67
N GLY A 147 8.18 12.11 -13.73
CA GLY A 147 8.93 12.13 -14.98
C GLY A 147 10.16 13.05 -15.01
N SER A 148 10.60 13.54 -13.84
CA SER A 148 11.78 14.40 -13.67
C SER A 148 12.88 13.72 -12.86
#